data_AF-A0AA38CC01-F1
#
_entry.id   AF-A0AA38CC01-F1
#
_cell.length_a   1.000
_cell.length_b   1.000
_cell.length_c   1.000
_cell.angle_alpha   90.00
_cell.angle_beta   90.00
_cell.angle_gamma   90.00
#
_symmetry.space_group_name_H-M   'P 1'
#
loop_
_entity.id
_entity.type
_entity.pdbx_description
1 polymer ?
#
loop_
_entity_poly.entity_id
_entity_poly.type
_entity_poly.pdbx_seq_one_letter_code
_entity_poly.pdbx_strand_id
1 'polypeptide(L)' 'QLVFFEGQGKVTCIPVVVAVTSPFPPSDKIGIKSVQMEGETVVPMKQMKMNWVPYIPLENRHSSVERLKSQIFTLQCTQR' A
#
# COMPACT_ATOMS: atom_id res chain seq x y z
N GLN A 1 -5.92 1.93 15.13
CA GLN A 1 -7.14 2.75 15.06
C GLN A 1 -8.04 2.39 16.24
N LEU A 2 -8.72 3.37 16.87
CA LEU A 2 -9.73 3.10 17.90
C LEU A 2 -11.01 2.63 17.20
N VAL A 3 -11.53 1.48 17.61
CA VAL A 3 -12.83 0.95 17.15
C VAL A 3 -13.71 0.65 18.35
N PHE A 4 -15.01 0.81 18.19
CA PHE A 4 -15.99 0.41 19.20
C PHE A 4 -16.54 -0.96 18.82
N PHE A 5 -16.39 -1.93 19.71
CA PHE A 5 -16.95 -3.27 19.58
C PHE A 5 -17.64 -3.62 20.89
N GLU A 6 -18.92 -4.00 20.82
CA GLU A 6 -19.75 -4.31 22.01
C GLU A 6 -19.73 -3.21 23.08
N GLY A 7 -19.75 -1.94 22.66
CA GLY A 7 -19.73 -0.79 23.58
C GLY A 7 -18.36 -0.51 24.23
N GLN A 8 -17.33 -1.31 23.95
CA GLN A 8 -15.97 -1.10 24.43
C GLN A 8 -15.08 -0.49 23.35
N GLY A 9 -14.31 0.53 23.72
CA GLY A 9 -13.28 1.10 22.86
C GLY A 9 -12.03 0.21 22.85
N LYS A 10 -11.67 -0.34 21.69
CA LYS A 10 -10.48 -1.17 21.48
C LYS A 10 -9.54 -0.52 20.47
N VAL A 11 -8.27 -0.40 20.83
CA VAL A 11 -7.23 -0.01 19.87
C VAL A 11 -6.78 -1.27 19.14
N THR A 12 -7.01 -1.31 17.82
CA THR A 12 -6.60 -2.45 16.99
C THR A 12 -5.88 -1.99 15.72
N CYS A 13 -5.03 -2.87 15.19
CA CYS A 13 -4.48 -2.73 13.85
C CYS A 13 -5.55 -3.18 12.86
N ILE A 14 -5.97 -2.28 11.96
CA ILE A 14 -6.86 -2.61 10.86
C ILE A 14 -5.98 -2.77 9.62
N PRO A 15 -6.08 -3.89 8.89
CA PRO A 15 -5.37 -4.05 7.63
C PRO A 15 -5.92 -3.04 6.62
N VAL A 16 -5.03 -2.29 5.98
CA VAL A 16 -5.38 -1.32 4.94
C VAL A 16 -4.74 -1.75 3.63
N VAL A 17 -5.55 -1.75 2.57
CA VAL A 17 -5.07 -1.93 1.19
C VAL A 17 -5.05 -0.57 0.53
N VAL A 18 -3.90 -0.20 0.00
CA VAL A 18 -3.72 1.05 -0.77
C VAL A 18 -3.63 0.70 -2.24
N ALA A 19 -4.50 1.28 -3.05
CA ALA A 19 -4.51 1.13 -4.50
C ALA A 19 -4.53 2.52 -5.15
N VAL A 20 -3.72 2.71 -6.19
CA VAL A 20 -3.59 3.98 -6.90
C VAL A 20 -3.73 3.73 -8.40
N THR A 21 -4.50 4.58 -9.08
CA THR A 21 -4.56 4.62 -10.54
C THR A 21 -3.49 5.58 -11.08
N SER A 22 -2.59 5.10 -11.92
CA SER A 22 -1.55 5.91 -12.56
C SER A 22 -1.19 5.37 -13.95
N PRO A 23 -0.91 6.24 -14.93
CA PRO A 23 -0.45 5.80 -16.25
C PRO A 23 0.99 5.26 -16.24
N PHE A 24 1.76 5.49 -15.17
CA PHE A 24 3.13 5.01 -14.97
C PHE A 24 3.34 4.55 -13.51
N PRO A 25 4.38 3.75 -13.21
CA PRO A 25 4.64 3.30 -11.83
C PRO A 25 4.72 4.46 -10.83
N PRO A 26 4.05 4.39 -9.66
CA PRO A 26 4.14 5.43 -8.64
C PRO A 26 5.55 5.53 -8.05
N SER A 27 5.80 6.59 -7.27
CA SER A 27 7.09 6.81 -6.62
C SER A 27 7.53 5.62 -5.75
N ASP A 28 8.83 5.31 -5.77
CA ASP A 28 9.50 4.30 -4.95
C ASP A 28 9.88 4.80 -3.55
N LYS A 29 9.49 6.03 -3.21
CA LYS A 29 9.67 6.66 -1.90
C LYS A 29 8.31 6.89 -1.25
N ILE A 30 8.28 6.81 0.07
CA ILE A 30 7.09 7.08 0.88
C ILE A 30 7.36 8.19 1.88
N GLY A 31 6.46 9.18 1.91
CA GLY A 31 6.42 10.23 2.92
C GLY A 31 5.72 9.73 4.18
N ILE A 32 6.38 9.88 5.32
CA ILE A 32 5.84 9.54 6.64
C ILE A 32 5.63 10.85 7.40
N LYS A 33 4.39 11.08 7.82
CA LYS A 33 4.00 12.22 8.64
C LYS A 33 3.08 11.76 9.77
N SER A 34 3.31 12.27 10.97
CA SER A 34 2.41 12.14 12.12
C SER A 34 2.01 13.53 12.59
N VAL A 35 0.88 13.63 13.29
CA VAL A 35 0.46 14.85 14.00
C VAL A 35 1.52 15.30 15.02
N GLN A 36 2.33 14.37 15.52
CA GLN A 36 3.36 14.61 16.53
C GLN A 36 4.75 14.89 15.94
N MET A 37 4.93 14.76 14.62
CA MET A 37 6.22 14.99 13.97
C MET A 37 6.33 16.42 13.47
N GLU A 38 7.49 17.05 13.69
CA GLU A 38 7.78 18.42 13.25
C GLU A 38 7.79 18.55 11.71
N GLY A 39 8.15 17.47 11.00
CA GLY A 39 8.20 17.44 9.53
C GLY A 39 7.89 16.07 8.92
N GLU A 40 7.77 16.05 7.60
CA GLU A 40 7.63 14.82 6.82
C GLU A 40 9.00 14.15 6.61
N THR A 41 9.06 12.85 6.83
CA THR A 41 10.25 12.04 6.53
C THR A 41 10.01 11.23 5.28
N VAL A 42 10.83 11.42 4.24
CA VAL A 42 10.73 10.66 2.99
C VAL A 42 11.76 9.54 2.99
N VAL A 43 11.30 8.28 2.92
CA VAL A 43 12.18 7.09 2.92
C VAL A 43 11.96 6.21 1.68
N PRO A 44 13.00 5.50 1.19
CA PRO A 44 12.82 4.51 0.14
C PRO A 44 11.94 3.35 0.61
N MET A 45 10.91 2.99 -0.16
CA MET A 45 9.97 1.92 0.18
C MET A 45 10.65 0.56 0.36
N LYS A 46 11.75 0.33 -0.37
CA LYS A 46 12.56 -0.88 -0.25
C LYS A 46 13.12 -1.09 1.16
N GLN A 47 13.51 -0.02 1.85
CA GLN A 47 13.99 -0.10 3.24
C GLN A 47 12.86 -0.49 4.20
N MET A 48 11.62 -0.10 3.88
CA MET A 48 10.41 -0.42 4.62
C MET A 48 9.79 -1.75 4.22
N LYS A 49 10.44 -2.54 3.36
CA LYS A 49 9.94 -3.81 2.81
C LYS A 49 8.57 -3.64 2.14
N MET A 50 8.43 -2.57 1.37
CA MET A 50 7.24 -2.24 0.60
C MET A 50 7.61 -2.07 -0.88
N ASN A 51 6.69 -2.42 -1.78
CA ASN A 51 6.76 -2.03 -3.18
C ASN A 51 5.35 -1.80 -3.77
N TRP A 52 5.30 -1.22 -4.97
CA TRP A 52 4.12 -1.24 -5.81
C TRP A 52 4.09 -2.50 -6.68
N VAL A 53 2.94 -3.18 -6.70
CA VAL A 53 2.66 -4.24 -7.67
C VAL A 53 1.48 -3.84 -8.55
N PRO A 54 1.52 -4.12 -9.86
CA PRO A 54 0.36 -3.92 -10.71
C PRO A 54 -0.78 -4.83 -10.26
N TYR A 55 -1.99 -4.29 -10.16
CA TYR A 55 -3.18 -5.09 -9.90
C TYR A 55 -3.44 -6.03 -11.07
N ILE A 56 -3.71 -7.30 -10.77
CA ILE A 56 -4.03 -8.34 -11.74
C ILE A 56 -5.53 -8.67 -11.60
N PRO A 57 -6.37 -8.34 -12.60
CA PRO A 57 -7.78 -8.73 -12.61
C PRO A 57 -7.94 -10.25 -12.49
N LEU A 58 -9.04 -10.67 -11.87
CA LEU A 58 -9.33 -12.09 -11.61
C LEU A 58 -9.24 -12.94 -12.88
N GLU A 59 -9.80 -12.43 -13.98
CA GLU A 59 -9.82 -13.05 -15.31
C GLU A 59 -8.41 -13.31 -15.86
N ASN A 60 -7.44 -12.50 -15.46
CA ASN A 60 -6.09 -12.50 -16.01
C ASN A 60 -5.05 -13.09 -15.05
N ARG A 61 -5.45 -13.74 -13.95
CA ARG A 61 -4.53 -14.33 -12.95
C ARG A 61 -3.57 -15.38 -13.51
N HIS A 62 -3.89 -15.99 -14.65
CA HIS A 62 -3.02 -16.96 -15.33
C HIS A 62 -2.10 -16.33 -16.39
N SER A 63 -2.24 -15.02 -16.65
CA SER A 63 -1.42 -14.32 -17.63
C SER A 63 -0.09 -13.85 -17.03
N SER A 64 0.96 -13.79 -17.85
CA SER A 64 2.24 -13.23 -17.42
C SER A 64 2.09 -11.74 -17.09
N VAL A 65 2.56 -11.34 -15.91
CA VAL A 65 2.49 -9.97 -15.38
C VAL A 65 3.11 -8.95 -16.33
N GLU A 66 4.14 -9.34 -17.10
CA GLU A 66 4.82 -8.47 -18.07
C GLU A 66 3.93 -8.01 -19.22
N ARG A 67 2.87 -8.77 -19.55
CA ARG A 67 1.95 -8.44 -20.65
C ARG A 67 0.76 -7.62 -20.19
N LEU A 68 0.63 -7.37 -18.89
CA LEU A 68 -0.52 -6.67 -18.32
C LEU A 68 -0.31 -5.16 -18.38
N LYS A 69 -1.09 -4.47 -19.22
CA LYS A 69 -1.23 -3.01 -19.13
C LYS A 69 -2.16 -2.65 -17.98
N SER A 70 -1.69 -2.77 -16.74
CA SER A 70 -2.43 -2.31 -15.57
C SER A 70 -2.15 -0.84 -15.32
N GLN A 71 -3.22 -0.06 -15.12
CA GLN A 71 -3.12 1.31 -14.63
C GLN A 71 -3.32 1.39 -13.11
N ILE A 72 -3.54 0.25 -12.44
CA ILE A 72 -3.80 0.19 -11.00
C ILE A 72 -2.59 -0.46 -10.34
N PHE A 73 -2.05 0.20 -9.33
CA PHE A 73 -0.94 -0.29 -8.52
C PHE A 73 -1.38 -0.44 -7.07
N THR A 74 -1.13 -1.59 -6.48
CA THR A 74 -1.40 -1.87 -5.07
C THR A 74 -0.10 -1.88 -4.28
N LEU A 75 -0.13 -1.28 -3.10
CA LEU A 75 0.99 -1.31 -2.16
C LEU A 75 1.07 -2.68 -1.50
N GLN A 76 2.23 -3.33 -1.59
CA GLN A 76 2.44 -4.67 -1.03
C GLN A 76 3.60 -4.68 -0.03
N CYS A 77 3.43 -5.42 1.07
CA CYS A 77 4.52 -5.84 1.95
C CYS A 77 5.32 -6.97 1.28
N THR A 78 6.63 -6.79 1.14
CA THR A 78 7.53 -7.77 0.54
C THR A 78 8.14 -8.72 1.56
N GLN A 79 7.88 -8.51 2.86
CA GLN A 79 8.26 -9.44 3.92
C GLN A 79 7.29 -10.61 3.95
N ARG A 80 7.78 -11.82 3.64
CA ARG A 80 7.06 -13.08 3.81
C ARG A 80 7.34 -13.70 5.17
#